data_AF-A0A800FI20-F1
#
_entry.id   AF-A0A800FI20-F1
#
_cell.length_a   1.000
_cell.length_b   1.000
_cell.length_c   1.000
_cell.angle_alpha   90.00
_cell.angle_beta   90.00
_cell.angle_gamma   90.00
#
_symmetry.space_group_name_H-M   'P 1'
#
loop_
_entity.id
_entity.type
_entity.pdbx_description
1 polymer ?
#
loop_
_entity_poly.entity_id
_entity_poly.type
_entity_poly.pdbx_seq_one_letter_code
_entity_poly.pdbx_strand_id
1 'polypeptide(L)' 'QNPEPSESEIRHCLEGNICRCTGYQNIVKAVQSASQSMKGGS' A
#
# COMPACT_ATOMS: atom_id res chain seq x y z
N GLN A 1 0.49 -3.34 11.37
CA GLN A 1 0.56 -4.81 11.23
C GLN A 1 -0.81 -5.29 10.74
N ASN A 2 -0.99 -5.44 9.43
CA ASN A 2 -2.18 -6.01 8.79
C ASN A 2 -1.71 -6.65 7.46
N PRO A 3 -1.87 -7.97 7.24
CA PRO A 3 -1.46 -8.64 5.99
C PRO A 3 -2.38 -8.36 4.80
N GLU A 4 -3.57 -7.81 5.02
CA GLU A 4 -4.50 -7.33 3.99
C GLU A 4 -5.00 -5.93 4.34
N PRO A 5 -4.12 -4.92 4.23
CA PRO A 5 -4.54 -3.56 4.50
C PRO A 5 -5.50 -3.09 3.41
N SER A 6 -6.62 -2.51 3.82
CA SER A 6 -7.51 -1.76 2.94
C SER A 6 -6.79 -0.53 2.36
N GLU A 7 -7.29 0.03 1.26
CA GLU A 7 -6.72 1.26 0.69
C GLU A 7 -6.65 2.41 1.71
N SER A 8 -7.68 2.56 2.55
CA SER A 8 -7.71 3.57 3.61
C SER A 8 -6.62 3.36 4.65
N GLU A 9 -6.37 2.12 5.06
CA GLU A 9 -5.29 1.81 6.01
C GLU A 9 -3.91 2.09 5.40
N ILE A 10 -3.71 1.74 4.13
CA ILE A 10 -2.45 2.02 3.43
C ILE A 10 -2.21 3.53 3.38
N ARG A 11 -3.22 4.32 3.02
CA ARG A 11 -3.11 5.79 2.95
C ARG A 11 -2.84 6.40 4.32
N HIS A 12 -3.50 5.91 5.36
CA HIS A 12 -3.23 6.34 6.74
C HIS A 12 -1.79 6.05 7.14
N CYS A 13 -1.25 4.86 6.81
CA CYS A 13 0.15 4.54 7.05
C CYS A 13 1.15 5.37 6.22
N LEU A 14 0.70 6.01 5.14
CA LEU A 14 1.52 6.91 4.33
C LEU A 14 1.50 8.35 4.85
N GLU A 15 0.69 8.67 5.86
CA GLU A 15 0.71 9.98 6.51
C GLU A 15 2.13 10.27 7.04
N GLY A 16 2.70 11.41 6.63
CA GLY A 16 4.09 11.77 6.93
C GLY A 16 5.12 11.41 5.86
N ASN A 17 4.76 10.61 4.84
CA ASN A 17 5.63 10.33 3.70
C ASN A 17 5.21 11.21 2.52
N ILE A 18 5.91 12.33 2.25
CA ILE A 18 5.49 13.26 1.19
C ILE A 18 5.78 12.68 -0.20
N CYS A 19 4.76 12.64 -1.05
CA CYS A 19 4.91 12.31 -2.47
C CYS A 19 4.56 13.54 -3.33
N ARG A 20 5.46 13.95 -4.23
CA ARG A 20 5.26 15.13 -5.08
C ARG A 20 4.74 14.82 -6.48
N CYS A 21 4.88 13.59 -6.95
CA CYS A 21 4.68 13.27 -8.37
C CYS A 21 3.34 12.57 -8.64
N THR A 22 3.00 11.53 -7.88
CA THR A 22 1.97 10.55 -8.26
C THR A 22 0.70 10.61 -7.43
N GLY A 23 0.65 11.45 -6.39
CA GLY A 23 -0.50 11.52 -5.48
C GLY A 23 -0.79 10.20 -4.75
N TYR A 24 0.23 9.39 -4.48
CA TYR A 24 0.18 8.11 -3.76
C TYR A 24 -0.50 6.94 -4.47
N GLN A 25 -1.22 7.16 -5.56
CA GLN A 25 -2.04 6.12 -6.20
C GLN A 25 -1.24 4.85 -6.56
N ASN A 26 -0.06 5.01 -7.15
CA ASN A 26 0.77 3.87 -7.53
C ASN A 26 1.45 3.20 -6.33
N ILE A 27 1.73 3.94 -5.27
CA ILE A 27 2.29 3.39 -4.02
C ILE A 27 1.24 2.49 -3.36
N VAL A 28 -0.01 2.96 -3.28
CA VAL A 28 -1.13 2.17 -2.74
C VAL A 28 -1.30 0.86 -3.52
N LYS A 29 -1.33 0.93 -4.86
CA LYS A 29 -1.44 -0.27 -5.71
C LYS A 29 -0.29 -1.25 -5.51
N ALA A 30 0.94 -0.74 -5.38
CA ALA A 30 2.12 -1.58 -5.15
C ALA A 30 2.03 -2.32 -3.81
N VAL A 31 1.59 -1.63 -2.74
CA VAL A 31 1.40 -2.25 -1.42
C VAL A 31 0.32 -3.32 -1.46
N GLN A 32 -0.81 -3.08 -2.13
CA GLN A 32 -1.88 -4.07 -2.30
C GLN A 32 -1.39 -5.30 -3.07
N SER A 33 -0.66 -5.09 -4.18
CA SER A 33 -0.09 -6.19 -4.95
C SER A 33 0.91 -7.01 -4.11
N ALA A 34 1.77 -6.34 -3.34
CA ALA A 34 2.73 -7.01 -2.47
C ALA A 34 2.02 -7.83 -1.38
N SER A 35 0.95 -7.31 -0.77
CA SER A 35 0.17 -8.03 0.24
C SER A 35 -0.45 -9.30 -0.33
N GLN A 36 -0.95 -9.25 -1.57
CA GLN A 36 -1.48 -10.43 -2.28
C GLN A 36 -0.37 -11.44 -2.61
N SER A 37 0.78 -10.98 -3.14
CA SER A 37 1.91 -11.84 -3.46
C SER A 37 2.48 -12.55 -2.22
N MET A 38 2.56 -11.85 -1.09
CA MET A 38 3.03 -12.44 0.18
C MET A 38 2.07 -13.50 0.73
N LYS A 39 0.78 -13.41 0.40
CA LYS A 39 -0.23 -14.41 0.78
C LYS A 39 -0.25 -15.64 -0.14
N GLY A 40 0.03 -15.42 -1.42
CA GLY A 40 -0.06 -16.46 -2.45
C GLY A 40 1.27 -17.10 -2.83
N GLY A 41 2.31 -16.98 -1.99
CA GLY A 41 3.68 -17.45 -2.24
C GLY A 41 3.72 -18.71 -3.10
N SER A 42 3.97 -18.48 -4.40
CA SER A 42 4.30 -19.45 -5.45
C SER A 42 5.69 -19.07 -5.94
#